data_AF-A0A645I6P1-F1
#
_entry.id   AF-A0A645I6P1-F1
#
_cell.length_a   1.000
_cell.length_b   1.000
_cell.length_c   1.000
_cell.angle_alpha   90.00
_cell.angle_beta   90.00
_cell.angle_gamma   90.00
#
_symmetry.space_group_name_H-M   'P 1'
#
loop_
_entity.id
_entity.type
_entity.pdbx_description
1 polymer ?
#
loop_
_entity_poly.entity_id
_entity_poly.type
_entity_poly.pdbx_seq_one_letter_code
_entity_poly.pdbx_strand_id
1 'polypeptide(L)' 'MAQPHNPNGSLLAIEGIISPNGRVLGKMGHNERWQEGLFRNYPGEFDMKLFQAGVDYFRRK' A
#
# COMPACT_ATOMS: atom_id res chain seq x y z
N MET A 1 -17.45 7.03 -6.56
CA MET A 1 -16.73 7.06 -5.27
C MET A 1 -16.19 8.46 -5.08
N ALA A 2 -16.62 9.18 -4.05
CA ALA A 2 -16.25 10.58 -3.81
C ALA A 2 -15.12 10.68 -2.78
N GLN A 3 -14.46 11.85 -2.73
CA GLN A 3 -13.62 12.25 -1.61
C GLN A 3 -14.39 12.04 -0.29
N PRO A 4 -13.75 11.54 0.79
CA PRO A 4 -12.30 11.34 0.96
C PRO A 4 -11.76 9.96 0.53
N HIS A 5 -12.63 9.04 0.10
CA HIS A 5 -12.24 7.63 -0.11
C HIS A 5 -11.45 7.37 -1.39
N ASN A 6 -11.62 8.24 -2.40
CA ASN A 6 -10.90 8.17 -3.67
C ASN A 6 -10.30 9.54 -3.99
N PRO A 7 -9.09 9.84 -3.47
CA PRO A 7 -8.55 11.19 -3.48
C PRO A 7 -8.10 11.70 -4.86
N ASN A 8 -7.91 10.80 -5.82
CA ASN A 8 -7.46 11.12 -7.17
C ASN A 8 -8.55 10.88 -8.23
N GLY A 9 -9.72 10.38 -7.83
CA GLY A 9 -10.83 10.11 -8.76
C GLY A 9 -10.56 8.93 -9.70
N SER A 10 -9.62 8.04 -9.39
CA SER A 10 -9.33 6.85 -10.20
C SER A 10 -10.59 6.03 -10.47
N LEU A 11 -10.70 5.48 -11.67
CA LEU A 11 -11.78 4.55 -12.02
C LEU A 11 -11.75 3.37 -11.04
N LEU A 12 -12.92 3.01 -10.51
CA LEU A 12 -13.07 1.95 -9.50
C LEU A 12 -12.17 2.11 -8.25
N ALA A 13 -11.70 3.34 -7.98
CA ALA A 13 -10.74 3.64 -6.91
C ALA A 13 -9.45 2.80 -6.99
N ILE A 14 -9.03 2.41 -8.20
CA ILE A 14 -7.76 1.71 -8.42
C ILE A 14 -6.59 2.60 -7.99
N GLU A 15 -5.77 2.08 -7.08
CA GLU A 15 -4.66 2.79 -6.47
C GLU A 15 -3.29 2.15 -6.76
N GLY A 16 -3.29 0.88 -7.18
CA GLY A 16 -2.10 0.16 -7.62
C GLY A 16 -2.43 -0.97 -8.59
N ILE A 17 -1.41 -1.43 -9.30
CA ILE A 17 -1.45 -2.51 -10.29
C ILE A 17 -0.21 -3.39 -10.14
N ILE A 18 -0.35 -4.68 -10.45
CA ILE A 18 0.74 -5.65 -10.36
C ILE A 18 1.03 -6.26 -11.74
N SER A 19 2.29 -6.58 -12.01
CA SER A 19 2.67 -7.31 -13.23
C SER A 19 2.00 -8.69 -13.25
N PRO A 20 1.74 -9.29 -14.44
CA PRO A 20 1.09 -10.59 -14.54
C PRO A 20 1.80 -11.73 -13.79
N ASN A 21 3.12 -11.61 -13.61
CA ASN A 21 3.93 -12.57 -12.86
C ASN A 21 4.10 -12.23 -11.37
N GLY A 22 3.43 -11.18 -10.87
CA GLY A 22 3.42 -10.79 -9.46
C GLY A 22 4.70 -10.12 -8.94
N ARG A 23 5.69 -9.83 -9.80
CA ARG A 23 7.03 -9.39 -9.37
C ARG A 23 7.23 -7.88 -9.29
N VAL A 24 6.37 -7.10 -9.94
CA VAL A 24 6.45 -5.64 -9.96
C VAL A 24 5.10 -5.07 -9.53
N LEU A 25 5.10 -4.27 -8.47
CA LEU A 25 3.93 -3.55 -7.98
C LEU A 25 4.11 -2.06 -8.28
N GLY A 26 3.19 -1.47 -9.03
CA GLY A 26 3.03 -0.02 -9.15
C GLY A 26 1.94 0.45 -8.20
N LYS A 27 2.23 1.41 -7.33
CA LYS A 27 1.31 1.90 -6.28
C LYS A 27 1.50 3.40 -6.09
N MET A 28 0.41 4.14 -5.85
CA MET A 28 0.46 5.60 -5.64
C MET A 28 0.64 6.01 -4.17
N GLY A 29 0.17 5.20 -3.24
CA GLY A 29 0.26 5.40 -1.80
C GLY A 29 1.66 5.08 -1.29
N HIS A 30 2.12 5.92 -0.37
CA HIS A 30 3.50 5.95 0.10
C HIS A 30 3.70 5.08 1.35
N ASN A 31 3.89 3.78 1.17
CA ASN A 31 4.16 2.85 2.27
C ASN A 31 5.47 3.16 3.01
N GLU A 32 6.46 3.72 2.31
CA GLU A 32 7.76 4.09 2.86
C GLU A 32 7.68 5.23 3.87
N ARG A 33 6.56 5.97 3.91
CA ARG A 33 6.33 7.08 4.85
C ARG A 33 5.67 6.63 6.15
N TRP A 34 5.30 5.35 6.27
CA TRP A 34 4.74 4.83 7.51
C TRP A 34 5.86 4.52 8.51
N GLN A 35 5.60 4.81 9.79
CA GLN A 35 6.40 4.34 10.92
C GLN A 35 5.50 4.06 12.11
N GLU A 36 5.98 3.24 13.04
CA GLU A 36 5.29 2.98 14.30
C GLU A 36 5.00 4.28 15.04
N GLY A 37 3.74 4.45 15.47
CA GLY A 37 3.33 5.65 16.21
C GLY A 37 3.23 6.94 15.40
N LEU A 38 3.20 6.90 14.05
CA LEU A 38 3.01 8.12 13.24
C LEU A 38 1.57 8.67 13.29
N PHE A 39 0.58 7.79 13.11
CA PHE A 39 -0.84 8.17 12.95
C PHE A 39 -1.64 7.96 14.25
N ARG A 40 -1.11 8.39 15.40
CA ARG A 40 -1.70 8.10 16.74
C ARG A 40 -3.10 8.69 16.94
N ASN A 41 -3.44 9.73 16.19
CA ASN A 41 -4.70 10.45 16.26
C ASN A 41 -5.74 9.95 15.23
N TYR A 42 -5.42 8.95 14.41
CA TYR A 42 -6.34 8.40 13.43
C TYR A 42 -6.51 6.89 13.64
N PRO A 43 -7.75 6.40 13.81
CA PRO A 43 -7.99 4.97 14.00
C PRO A 43 -7.71 4.18 12.72
N GLY A 44 -6.82 3.20 12.77
CA GLY A 44 -6.55 2.33 11.63
C GLY A 44 -5.29 1.49 11.78
N GLU A 45 -5.17 0.48 10.92
CA GLU A 45 -3.95 -0.29 10.72
C GLU A 45 -3.30 0.19 9.41
N PHE A 46 -2.10 0.77 9.52
CA PHE A 46 -1.42 1.42 8.41
C PHE A 46 -0.16 0.67 7.94
N ASP A 47 0.32 -0.30 8.72
CA ASP A 47 1.40 -1.18 8.31
C ASP A 47 0.87 -2.23 7.33
N MET A 48 1.08 -2.01 6.04
CA MET A 48 0.69 -2.98 5.01
C MET A 48 1.67 -4.15 4.86
N LYS A 49 2.78 -4.17 5.63
CA LYS A 49 3.82 -5.21 5.62
C LYS A 49 4.45 -5.46 4.24
N LEU A 50 4.37 -4.48 3.33
CA LEU A 50 4.79 -4.63 1.93
C LEU A 50 6.28 -4.95 1.80
N PHE A 51 7.13 -4.23 2.56
CA PHE A 51 8.58 -4.47 2.54
C PHE A 51 8.95 -5.82 3.17
N GLN A 52 8.25 -6.21 4.25
CA GLN A 52 8.44 -7.51 4.89
C GLN A 52 8.10 -8.65 3.91
N ALA A 53 6.95 -8.57 3.23
CA ALA A 53 6.56 -9.54 2.21
C ALA A 53 7.56 -9.61 1.05
N GLY A 54 8.10 -8.47 0.60
CA GLY A 54 9.15 -8.42 -0.42
C GLY A 54 10.41 -9.16 0.02
N VAL A 55 10.84 -8.95 1.27
CA VAL A 55 11.99 -9.65 1.86
C VAL A 55 11.73 -11.16 1.98
N ASP A 56 10.56 -11.55 2.47
CA ASP A 56 10.21 -12.95 2.68
C ASP A 56 10.12 -13.73 1.37
N TYR A 57 9.62 -13.12 0.30
CA TYR A 57 9.61 -13.72 -1.04
C TYR A 57 11.02 -14.14 -1.50
N PHE A 58 12.03 -13.28 -1.31
CA PHE A 58 13.41 -13.61 -1.68
C PHE A 58 14.07 -14.59 -0.70
N ARG A 59 13.67 -14.55 0.58
CA ARG A 59 14.18 -15.47 1.61
C ARG A 59 13.50 -16.84 1.60
N ARG A 60 12.41 -17.01 0.83
CA ARG A 60 11.59 -18.24 0.79
C ARG A 60 11.08 -18.64 2.19
N LYS A 61 10.63 -17.66 2.95
CA LYS A 61 10.00 -17.85 4.26
C LYS A 61 8.49 -17.98 4.13
#